data_AF-A0A9W8XX89-F1
#
_entry.id   AF-A0A9W8XX89-F1
#
_cell.length_a   1.000
_cell.length_b   1.000
_cell.length_c   1.000
_cell.angle_alpha   90.00
_cell.angle_beta   90.00
_cell.angle_gamma   90.00
#
_symmetry.space_group_name_H-M   'P 1'
#
loop_
_entity.id
_entity.type
_entity.pdbx_description
1 polymer ?
#
loop_
_entity_poly.entity_id
_entity_poly.type
_entity_poly.pdbx_seq_one_letter_code
_entity_poly.pdbx_strand_id
1 'polypeptide(L)'
;MGRIYKTARQTIVWLGDGGDGRQAAIQHVKKFEISNEKHKFTEKEDLELITPIFGNQWFYRLWVVQEVVLAKQVVIAIGQDFASLEQLWKLTRTLRNLFLDKYWKISGTISEVIVNLSAIKLLRGRYQKGLDIPILDLMNRTNLFIVTERKDRLYALYGLVQDVDFPVNYSDNYGHVEMFIDFANWTFAKYGNLDILLIARGIASDCKCAGPSWTPCFDTELIKNLLLVVPHFDASGTGPDVEIHDKKELCVVGAFVDTIDVVNRDYEDSYDVNILHQMALELAAFAGCSDLSGDRYRKLCAAWILELDKEKEKATEDNINDVDKFLKGEPTVDLQNLIKTANLWQVGRLPCLTTGDRFAWAPKHWDTNILDRGTRSGDRICILQGGRVPYLLRPQTDGTYVLVGECWVQGLMHGEALELPGYKTETIVLV
;
A
#
# COMPACT_ATOMS: atom_id res chain seq x y z
N MET A 1 -24.21 10.29 -4.15
CA MET A 1 -23.68 10.06 -5.51
C MET A 1 -23.82 8.62 -5.99
N GLY A 2 -23.32 7.59 -5.29
CA GLY A 2 -23.34 6.20 -5.78
C GLY A 2 -24.68 5.66 -6.32
N ARG A 3 -25.83 6.04 -5.73
CA ARG A 3 -27.18 5.67 -6.24
C ARG A 3 -27.43 6.11 -7.68
N ILE A 4 -26.90 7.28 -8.08
CA ILE A 4 -27.05 7.81 -9.44
C ILE A 4 -26.41 6.84 -10.44
N TYR A 5 -25.14 6.47 -10.25
CA TYR A 5 -24.43 5.54 -11.15
C TYR A 5 -25.02 4.12 -11.13
N LYS A 6 -25.45 3.61 -9.97
CA LYS A 6 -26.12 2.30 -9.85
C LYS A 6 -27.42 2.24 -10.65
N THR A 7 -28.18 3.34 -10.68
CA THR A 7 -29.51 3.39 -11.32
C THR A 7 -29.46 3.83 -12.78
N ALA A 8 -28.45 4.61 -13.17
CA ALA A 8 -28.26 5.11 -14.52
C ALA A 8 -28.24 3.98 -15.56
N ARG A 9 -28.88 4.22 -16.72
CA ARG A 9 -28.81 3.32 -17.87
C ARG A 9 -27.39 3.22 -18.44
N GLN A 10 -26.72 4.37 -18.52
CA GLN A 10 -25.38 4.53 -19.07
C GLN A 10 -24.69 5.71 -18.39
N THR A 11 -23.40 5.58 -18.15
CA THR A 11 -22.53 6.66 -17.66
C THR A 11 -21.58 7.07 -18.79
N ILE A 12 -21.51 8.37 -19.08
CA ILE A 12 -20.60 8.91 -20.08
C ILE A 12 -19.42 9.56 -19.36
N VAL A 13 -18.23 9.03 -19.61
CA VAL A 13 -16.96 9.61 -19.19
C VAL A 13 -16.54 10.63 -20.24
N TRP A 14 -16.76 11.90 -19.95
CA TRP A 14 -16.39 12.99 -20.86
C TRP A 14 -14.97 13.48 -20.60
N LEU A 15 -14.09 13.37 -21.59
CA LEU A 15 -12.67 13.75 -21.48
C LEU A 15 -12.33 15.07 -22.21
N GLY A 16 -13.35 15.81 -22.69
CA GLY A 16 -13.22 17.13 -23.33
C GLY A 16 -13.46 17.14 -24.84
N ASP A 17 -13.40 18.31 -25.47
CA ASP A 17 -13.83 18.55 -26.87
C ASP A 17 -12.90 17.99 -27.97
N GLY A 18 -11.79 17.33 -27.62
CA GLY A 18 -10.86 16.72 -28.60
C GLY A 18 -9.64 17.58 -29.00
N GLY A 19 -9.48 18.77 -28.42
CA GLY A 19 -8.26 19.59 -28.56
C GLY A 19 -6.98 18.89 -28.06
N ASP A 20 -5.82 19.50 -28.35
CA ASP A 20 -4.50 19.08 -27.87
C ASP A 20 -4.09 17.64 -28.24
N GLY A 21 -4.54 17.14 -29.40
CA GLY A 21 -4.21 15.77 -29.86
C GLY A 21 -5.10 14.66 -29.29
N ARG A 22 -6.05 14.97 -28.38
CA ARG A 22 -6.97 13.98 -27.77
C ARG A 22 -7.90 13.34 -28.80
N GLN A 23 -8.29 14.07 -29.85
CA GLN A 23 -9.09 13.52 -30.94
C GLN A 23 -8.34 12.41 -31.69
N ALA A 24 -7.06 12.60 -32.00
CA ALA A 24 -6.25 11.55 -32.63
C ALA A 24 -6.05 10.36 -31.69
N ALA A 25 -5.85 10.62 -30.40
CA ALA A 25 -5.70 9.61 -29.38
C ALA A 25 -6.94 8.69 -29.28
N ILE A 26 -8.17 9.25 -29.23
CA ILE A 26 -9.38 8.40 -29.15
C ILE A 26 -9.59 7.56 -30.42
N GLN A 27 -9.23 8.08 -31.61
CA GLN A 27 -9.22 7.26 -32.83
C GLN A 27 -8.23 6.11 -32.72
N HIS A 28 -7.07 6.34 -32.10
CA HIS A 28 -6.09 5.29 -31.86
C HIS A 28 -6.62 4.25 -30.86
N VAL A 29 -7.24 4.67 -29.75
CA VAL A 29 -7.90 3.76 -28.79
C VAL A 29 -8.96 2.88 -29.46
N LYS A 30 -9.72 3.43 -30.40
CA LYS A 30 -10.75 2.68 -31.14
C LYS A 30 -10.18 1.48 -31.92
N LYS A 31 -8.94 1.57 -32.41
CA LYS A 31 -8.29 0.50 -33.19
C LYS A 31 -8.07 -0.79 -32.39
N PHE A 32 -8.05 -0.72 -31.06
CA PHE A 32 -7.92 -1.89 -30.17
C PHE A 32 -9.15 -2.84 -30.20
N GLU A 33 -10.25 -2.46 -30.85
CA GLU A 33 -11.37 -3.36 -31.12
C GLU A 33 -11.12 -4.36 -32.26
N ILE A 34 -10.22 -4.05 -33.20
CA ILE A 34 -10.14 -4.74 -34.50
C ILE A 34 -9.02 -5.79 -34.57
N SER A 35 -7.95 -5.69 -33.77
CA SER A 35 -6.82 -6.64 -33.85
C SER A 35 -6.96 -7.83 -32.89
N ASN A 36 -7.35 -8.99 -33.45
CA ASN A 36 -7.04 -10.30 -32.85
C ASN A 36 -5.57 -10.71 -33.08
N GLU A 37 -4.81 -9.89 -33.82
CA GLU A 37 -3.38 -10.08 -34.01
C GLU A 37 -2.59 -9.52 -32.83
N LYS A 38 -1.43 -10.13 -32.57
CA LYS A 38 -0.37 -9.56 -31.73
C LYS A 38 0.09 -8.25 -32.38
N HIS A 39 -0.66 -7.16 -32.21
CA HIS A 39 -0.21 -5.84 -32.61
C HIS A 39 1.06 -5.60 -31.81
N LYS A 40 2.19 -5.57 -32.52
CA LYS A 40 3.46 -5.12 -31.99
C LYS A 40 3.28 -3.62 -31.75
N PHE A 41 2.72 -3.27 -30.59
CA PHE A 41 2.78 -1.92 -30.04
C PHE A 41 4.26 -1.72 -29.70
N THR A 42 5.06 -1.33 -30.68
CA THR A 42 6.52 -1.37 -30.58
C THR A 42 7.19 -0.01 -30.68
N GLU A 43 6.44 1.09 -30.78
CA GLU A 43 7.06 2.39 -31.04
C GLU A 43 6.64 3.47 -30.06
N LYS A 44 7.61 4.31 -29.73
CA LYS A 44 7.47 5.58 -29.01
C LYS A 44 6.32 6.43 -29.56
N GLU A 45 6.04 6.32 -30.86
CA GLU A 45 4.98 7.02 -31.58
C GLU A 45 3.58 6.66 -31.07
N ASP A 46 3.28 5.39 -30.77
CA ASP A 46 1.97 4.99 -30.22
C ASP A 46 1.76 5.55 -28.81
N LEU A 47 2.84 5.58 -28.00
CA LEU A 47 2.81 6.21 -26.68
C LEU A 47 2.59 7.73 -26.79
N GLU A 48 3.30 8.40 -27.69
CA GLU A 48 3.14 9.84 -27.96
C GLU A 48 1.71 10.16 -28.42
N LEU A 49 1.08 9.28 -29.22
CA LEU A 49 -0.29 9.46 -29.69
C LEU A 49 -1.36 9.36 -28.59
N ILE A 50 -1.19 8.47 -27.61
CA ILE A 50 -2.18 8.29 -26.53
C ILE A 50 -1.90 9.18 -25.31
N THR A 51 -0.68 9.68 -25.13
CA THR A 51 -0.31 10.53 -23.99
C THR A 51 -1.26 11.72 -23.78
N PRO A 52 -1.77 12.41 -24.83
CA PRO A 52 -2.70 13.53 -24.67
C PRO A 52 -3.98 13.24 -23.86
N ILE A 53 -4.50 12.01 -23.90
CA ILE A 53 -5.70 11.67 -23.12
C ILE A 53 -5.37 11.47 -21.65
N PHE A 54 -4.17 10.98 -21.33
CA PHE A 54 -3.73 10.70 -19.97
C PHE A 54 -3.36 11.96 -19.17
N GLY A 55 -3.29 13.13 -19.81
CA GLY A 55 -3.28 14.41 -19.11
C GLY A 55 -4.61 14.82 -18.48
N ASN A 56 -5.71 14.10 -18.75
CA ASN A 56 -7.01 14.42 -18.19
C ASN A 56 -7.11 14.00 -16.71
N GLN A 57 -7.54 14.93 -15.85
CA GLN A 57 -7.68 14.71 -14.40
C GLN A 57 -8.61 13.54 -14.04
N TRP A 58 -9.53 13.14 -14.92
CA TRP A 58 -10.41 12.00 -14.70
C TRP A 58 -9.63 10.72 -14.32
N PHE A 59 -8.48 10.46 -14.94
CA PHE A 59 -7.69 9.25 -14.64
C PHE A 59 -7.08 9.21 -13.23
N TYR A 60 -7.10 10.34 -12.51
CA TYR A 60 -6.44 10.50 -11.22
C TYR A 60 -7.42 10.74 -10.08
N ARG A 61 -8.66 11.17 -10.35
CA ARG A 61 -9.63 11.53 -9.30
C ARG A 61 -10.26 10.29 -8.67
N LEU A 62 -10.26 10.21 -7.34
CA LEU A 62 -10.84 9.07 -6.61
C LEU A 62 -12.34 8.85 -6.91
N TRP A 63 -13.11 9.93 -7.11
CA TRP A 63 -14.53 9.87 -7.42
C TRP A 63 -14.86 8.99 -8.63
N VAL A 64 -13.95 8.93 -9.61
CA VAL A 64 -14.11 8.14 -10.83
C VAL A 64 -14.29 6.65 -10.56
N VAL A 65 -13.76 6.15 -9.43
CA VAL A 65 -13.94 4.75 -9.04
C VAL A 65 -15.43 4.43 -8.90
N GLN A 66 -16.22 5.28 -8.24
CA GLN A 66 -17.67 5.09 -8.15
C GLN A 66 -18.37 5.23 -9.51
N GLU A 67 -17.95 6.18 -10.33
CA GLU A 67 -18.53 6.44 -11.66
C GLU A 67 -18.44 5.21 -12.56
N VAL A 68 -17.30 4.53 -12.52
CA VAL A 68 -17.03 3.37 -13.38
C VAL A 68 -17.46 2.07 -12.73
N VAL A 69 -17.18 1.83 -11.45
CA VAL A 69 -17.46 0.53 -10.82
C VAL A 69 -18.96 0.29 -10.68
N LEU A 70 -19.74 1.31 -10.31
CA LEU A 70 -21.17 1.17 -10.05
C LEU A 70 -22.04 1.18 -11.32
N ALA A 71 -21.53 1.71 -12.42
CA ALA A 71 -22.32 1.90 -13.64
C ALA A 71 -22.63 0.59 -14.36
N LYS A 72 -23.85 0.48 -14.90
CA LYS A 72 -24.24 -0.67 -15.74
C LYS A 72 -23.47 -0.67 -17.07
N GLN A 73 -23.40 0.48 -17.72
CA GLN A 73 -22.68 0.70 -18.97
C GLN A 73 -21.86 1.98 -18.88
N VAL A 74 -20.64 1.97 -19.45
CA VAL A 74 -19.73 3.11 -19.47
C VAL A 74 -19.24 3.33 -20.90
N VAL A 75 -19.29 4.58 -21.34
CA VAL A 75 -18.73 5.02 -22.63
C VAL A 75 -17.80 6.19 -22.38
N ILE A 76 -16.63 6.16 -23.01
CA ILE A 76 -15.64 7.23 -22.97
C ILE A 76 -15.88 8.13 -24.17
N ALA A 77 -15.97 9.44 -23.96
CA ALA A 77 -16.28 10.41 -24.99
C ALA A 77 -15.22 11.52 -25.04
N ILE A 78 -14.75 11.82 -26.25
CA ILE A 78 -13.87 12.95 -26.57
C ILE A 78 -14.46 13.63 -27.81
N GLY A 79 -14.88 14.89 -27.69
CA GLY A 79 -15.56 15.58 -28.79
C GLY A 79 -16.80 14.80 -29.26
N GLN A 80 -16.86 14.44 -30.54
CA GLN A 80 -17.94 13.63 -31.11
C GLN A 80 -17.64 12.13 -31.15
N ASP A 81 -16.52 11.74 -30.54
CA ASP A 81 -15.98 10.40 -30.63
C ASP A 81 -16.18 9.61 -29.36
N PHE A 82 -16.48 8.32 -29.52
CA PHE A 82 -16.80 7.42 -28.41
C PHE A 82 -15.93 6.16 -28.43
N ALA A 83 -15.47 5.74 -27.26
CA ALA A 83 -14.76 4.48 -27.06
C ALA A 83 -15.43 3.67 -25.93
N SER A 84 -15.41 2.35 -26.05
CA SER A 84 -15.91 1.42 -25.04
C SER A 84 -14.90 1.25 -23.90
N LEU A 85 -15.39 0.88 -22.71
CA LEU A 85 -14.52 0.56 -21.58
C LEU A 85 -13.62 -0.66 -21.89
N GLU A 86 -14.08 -1.58 -22.74
CA GLU A 86 -13.29 -2.74 -23.18
C GLU A 86 -12.08 -2.33 -24.04
N GLN A 87 -12.21 -1.32 -24.91
CA GLN A 87 -11.08 -0.75 -25.64
C GLN A 87 -10.04 -0.16 -24.67
N LEU A 88 -10.48 0.56 -23.64
CA LEU A 88 -9.59 1.09 -22.61
C LEU A 88 -8.88 -0.02 -21.83
N TRP A 89 -9.56 -1.12 -21.51
CA TRP A 89 -8.97 -2.29 -20.86
C TRP A 89 -7.92 -3.00 -21.71
N LYS A 90 -8.15 -3.10 -23.01
CA LYS A 90 -7.17 -3.65 -23.96
C LYS A 90 -5.93 -2.76 -24.05
N LEU A 91 -6.12 -1.44 -24.18
CA LEU A 91 -5.02 -0.47 -24.14
C LEU A 91 -4.21 -0.60 -22.85
N THR A 92 -4.87 -0.58 -21.69
CA THR A 92 -4.23 -0.69 -20.36
C THR A 92 -3.38 -1.96 -20.26
N ARG A 93 -3.91 -3.10 -20.75
CA ARG A 93 -3.18 -4.38 -20.77
C ARG A 93 -1.94 -4.32 -21.67
N THR A 94 -2.06 -3.73 -22.85
CA THR A 94 -0.94 -3.55 -23.79
C THR A 94 0.16 -2.68 -23.17
N LEU A 95 -0.21 -1.53 -22.60
CA LEU A 95 0.73 -0.63 -21.92
C LEU A 95 1.45 -1.31 -20.75
N ARG A 96 0.71 -2.06 -19.92
CA ARG A 96 1.30 -2.81 -18.81
C ARG A 96 2.33 -3.83 -19.28
N ASN A 97 2.07 -4.57 -20.36
CA ASN A 97 3.03 -5.54 -20.88
C ASN A 97 4.31 -4.86 -21.39
N LEU A 98 4.20 -3.68 -22.00
CA LEU A 98 5.36 -2.93 -22.48
C LEU A 98 6.20 -2.34 -21.35
N PHE A 99 5.54 -1.88 -20.28
CA PHE A 99 6.20 -1.41 -19.08
C PHE A 99 7.03 -2.54 -18.43
N LEU A 100 6.48 -3.76 -18.38
CA LEU A 100 7.15 -4.94 -17.85
C LEU A 100 8.31 -5.42 -18.75
N ASP A 101 8.16 -5.38 -20.08
CA ASP A 101 9.12 -6.00 -20.99
C ASP A 101 10.35 -5.15 -21.31
N LYS A 102 10.25 -3.81 -21.40
CA LYS A 102 11.31 -2.99 -22.05
C LYS A 102 11.64 -1.62 -21.46
N TYR A 103 10.76 -1.00 -20.66
CA TYR A 103 10.94 0.41 -20.29
C TYR A 103 10.47 0.73 -18.86
N TRP A 104 11.34 0.50 -17.88
CA TRP A 104 11.19 1.12 -16.54
C TRP A 104 11.45 2.65 -16.58
N LYS A 105 11.98 3.16 -17.70
CA LYS A 105 12.23 4.60 -17.96
C LYS A 105 11.03 5.38 -18.54
N ILE A 106 9.85 4.77 -18.70
CA ILE A 106 8.65 5.57 -18.99
C ILE A 106 8.37 6.43 -17.75
N SER A 107 8.66 7.73 -17.85
CA SER A 107 8.51 8.68 -16.76
C SER A 107 7.05 9.04 -16.49
N GLY A 108 6.74 9.33 -15.22
CA GLY A 108 5.54 10.05 -14.78
C GLY A 108 4.18 9.45 -15.18
N THR A 109 3.19 10.35 -15.25
CA THR A 109 1.74 10.17 -15.55
C THR A 109 1.24 8.83 -16.11
N ILE A 110 1.87 8.25 -17.14
CA ILE A 110 1.41 6.99 -17.76
C ILE A 110 1.42 5.82 -16.77
N SER A 111 2.45 5.71 -15.90
CA SER A 111 2.54 4.62 -14.93
C SER A 111 1.39 4.65 -13.92
N GLU A 112 1.08 5.85 -13.38
CA GLU A 112 -0.04 6.08 -12.47
C GLU A 112 -1.38 5.74 -13.12
N VAL A 113 -1.59 6.15 -14.38
CA VAL A 113 -2.82 5.83 -15.11
C VAL A 113 -2.99 4.32 -15.29
N ILE A 114 -1.93 3.59 -15.62
CA ILE A 114 -1.99 2.13 -15.75
C ILE A 114 -2.38 1.48 -14.42
N VAL A 115 -1.82 1.94 -13.30
CA VAL A 115 -2.15 1.42 -11.97
C VAL A 115 -3.60 1.74 -11.61
N ASN A 116 -4.04 2.98 -11.77
CA ASN A 116 -5.41 3.43 -11.48
C ASN A 116 -6.46 2.68 -12.32
N LEU A 117 -6.23 2.53 -13.63
CA LEU A 117 -7.13 1.78 -14.51
C LEU A 117 -7.16 0.29 -14.17
N SER A 118 -6.01 -0.30 -13.81
CA SER A 118 -5.94 -1.69 -13.35
C SER A 118 -6.73 -1.90 -12.07
N ALA A 119 -6.66 -0.96 -11.12
CA ALA A 119 -7.45 -0.97 -9.89
C ALA A 119 -8.95 -0.89 -10.17
N ILE A 120 -9.39 0.07 -10.99
CA ILE A 120 -10.82 0.21 -11.37
C ILE A 120 -11.33 -1.05 -12.06
N LYS A 121 -10.57 -1.62 -13.01
CA LYS A 121 -10.95 -2.84 -13.72
C LYS A 121 -11.17 -4.01 -12.75
N LEU A 122 -10.26 -4.20 -11.79
CA LEU A 122 -10.36 -5.25 -10.80
C LEU A 122 -11.56 -5.05 -9.87
N LEU A 123 -11.73 -3.84 -9.33
CA LEU A 123 -12.85 -3.49 -8.44
C LEU A 123 -14.19 -3.66 -9.15
N ARG A 124 -14.30 -3.22 -10.40
CA ARG A 124 -15.50 -3.41 -11.23
C ARG A 124 -15.80 -4.89 -11.43
N GLY A 125 -14.80 -5.70 -11.75
CA GLY A 125 -14.97 -7.14 -11.92
C GLY A 125 -15.46 -7.86 -10.66
N ARG A 126 -14.97 -7.47 -9.47
CA ARG A 126 -15.46 -8.02 -8.19
C ARG A 126 -16.88 -7.56 -7.88
N TYR A 127 -17.14 -6.26 -8.00
CA TYR A 127 -18.46 -5.67 -7.74
C TYR A 127 -19.55 -6.28 -8.64
N GLN A 128 -19.28 -6.42 -9.95
CA GLN A 128 -20.23 -7.01 -10.90
C GLN A 128 -20.53 -8.49 -10.61
N LYS A 129 -19.62 -9.20 -9.95
CA LYS A 129 -19.82 -10.58 -9.50
C LYS A 129 -20.57 -10.66 -8.16
N GLY A 130 -20.98 -9.52 -7.58
CA GLY A 130 -21.60 -9.46 -6.27
C GLY A 130 -20.64 -9.81 -5.12
N LEU A 131 -19.34 -9.77 -5.36
CA LEU A 131 -18.35 -10.02 -4.30
C LEU A 131 -18.27 -8.78 -3.41
N ASP A 132 -18.36 -9.00 -2.10
CA ASP A 132 -18.08 -7.95 -1.13
C ASP A 132 -16.59 -7.54 -1.20
N ILE A 133 -16.35 -6.26 -0.97
CA ILE A 133 -15.02 -5.66 -0.99
C ILE A 133 -14.90 -4.82 0.29
N PRO A 134 -14.12 -5.29 1.28
CA PRO A 134 -13.89 -4.55 2.52
C PRO A 134 -13.36 -3.13 2.24
N ILE A 135 -13.76 -2.15 3.05
CA ILE A 135 -13.36 -0.75 2.85
C ILE A 135 -11.84 -0.58 2.87
N LEU A 136 -11.11 -1.33 3.70
CA LEU A 136 -9.65 -1.27 3.75
C LEU A 136 -9.01 -1.76 2.45
N ASP A 137 -9.59 -2.78 1.78
CA ASP A 137 -9.13 -3.22 0.45
C ASP A 137 -9.44 -2.16 -0.62
N LEU A 138 -10.61 -1.50 -0.56
CA LEU A 138 -10.92 -0.37 -1.43
C LEU A 138 -9.92 0.77 -1.26
N MET A 139 -9.60 1.16 -0.03
CA MET A 139 -8.66 2.22 0.28
C MET A 139 -7.25 1.90 -0.22
N ASN A 140 -6.79 0.66 0.02
CA ASN A 140 -5.50 0.20 -0.46
C ASN A 140 -5.42 0.23 -2.00
N ARG A 141 -6.42 -0.33 -2.69
CA ARG A 141 -6.44 -0.38 -4.16
C ARG A 141 -6.59 0.99 -4.82
N THR A 142 -7.02 2.00 -4.06
CA THR A 142 -7.27 3.34 -4.57
C THR A 142 -6.33 4.40 -3.96
N ASN A 143 -5.25 3.97 -3.31
CA ASN A 143 -4.32 4.85 -2.61
C ASN A 143 -3.64 5.89 -3.53
N LEU A 144 -3.37 5.54 -4.80
CA LEU A 144 -2.76 6.44 -5.80
C LEU A 144 -3.73 7.46 -6.40
N PHE A 145 -5.04 7.33 -6.16
CA PHE A 145 -5.98 8.34 -6.62
C PHE A 145 -5.85 9.62 -5.79
N ILE A 146 -5.88 10.74 -6.49
CA ILE A 146 -5.88 12.09 -5.97
C ILE A 146 -7.25 12.41 -5.38
N VAL A 147 -7.20 13.09 -4.24
CA VAL A 147 -8.34 13.58 -3.50
C VAL A 147 -8.13 15.06 -3.24
N THR A 148 -9.10 15.90 -3.63
CA THR A 148 -9.06 17.35 -3.39
C THR A 148 -9.39 17.67 -1.94
N GLU A 149 -10.55 17.19 -1.46
CA GLU A 149 -11.01 17.37 -0.09
C GLU A 149 -10.71 16.10 0.71
N ARG A 150 -9.95 16.18 1.81
CA ARG A 150 -9.41 14.98 2.49
C ARG A 150 -10.48 13.97 2.93
N LYS A 151 -11.66 14.46 3.33
CA LYS A 151 -12.87 13.65 3.62
C LYS A 151 -13.38 12.80 2.45
N ASP A 152 -13.12 13.23 1.21
CA ASP A 152 -13.53 12.49 0.01
C ASP A 152 -12.81 11.14 -0.11
N ARG A 153 -11.69 10.92 0.61
CA ARG A 153 -11.05 9.60 0.69
C ARG A 153 -12.03 8.53 1.16
N LEU A 154 -12.92 8.88 2.09
CA LEU A 154 -13.99 8.01 2.56
C LEU A 154 -15.25 8.15 1.69
N TYR A 155 -15.67 9.37 1.35
CA TYR A 155 -16.95 9.60 0.64
C TYR A 155 -16.98 9.03 -0.78
N ALA A 156 -15.85 9.12 -1.48
CA ALA A 156 -15.70 8.56 -2.82
C ALA A 156 -15.63 7.03 -2.81
N LEU A 157 -15.53 6.37 -1.65
CA LEU A 157 -15.63 4.92 -1.53
C LEU A 157 -16.96 4.45 -0.93
N TYR A 158 -17.70 5.33 -0.26
CA TYR A 158 -18.97 5.03 0.42
C TYR A 158 -19.96 4.22 -0.42
N GLY A 159 -20.17 4.60 -1.68
CA GLY A 159 -21.14 3.93 -2.55
C GLY A 159 -20.76 2.50 -2.97
N LEU A 160 -19.51 2.09 -2.75
CA LEU A 160 -18.94 0.80 -3.15
C LEU A 160 -19.04 -0.27 -2.06
N VAL A 161 -19.12 0.14 -0.79
CA VAL A 161 -19.27 -0.79 0.33
C VAL A 161 -20.71 -1.31 0.35
N GLN A 162 -20.87 -2.62 0.52
CA GLN A 162 -22.18 -3.27 0.66
C GLN A 162 -22.57 -3.35 2.13
N ASP A 163 -23.87 -3.19 2.45
CA ASP A 163 -24.45 -3.47 3.76
C ASP A 163 -23.74 -2.85 4.97
N VAL A 164 -23.33 -1.59 4.80
CA VAL A 164 -22.59 -0.83 5.80
C VAL A 164 -23.09 0.62 5.85
N ASP A 165 -23.38 1.06 7.07
CA ASP A 165 -23.53 2.46 7.43
C ASP A 165 -22.29 2.88 8.24
N PHE A 166 -21.20 3.20 7.54
CA PHE A 166 -20.00 3.72 8.20
C PHE A 166 -20.14 5.25 8.36
N PRO A 167 -19.63 5.84 9.45
CA PRO A 167 -19.97 7.19 9.86
C PRO A 167 -19.44 8.23 8.87
N VAL A 168 -20.31 8.67 7.97
CA VAL A 168 -20.08 9.77 7.04
C VAL A 168 -20.94 10.96 7.47
N ASN A 169 -20.30 12.06 7.84
CA ASN A 169 -20.98 13.25 8.31
C ASN A 169 -20.64 14.48 7.45
N TYR A 170 -21.63 14.93 6.68
CA TYR A 170 -21.51 16.08 5.78
C TYR A 170 -21.72 17.44 6.48
N SER A 171 -21.90 17.48 7.80
CA SER A 171 -22.04 18.73 8.54
C SER A 171 -20.73 19.53 8.53
N ASP A 172 -20.81 20.82 8.19
CA ASP A 172 -19.66 21.73 8.22
C ASP A 172 -19.05 21.88 9.63
N ASN A 173 -19.81 21.54 10.68
CA ASN A 173 -19.35 21.60 12.08
C ASN A 173 -18.67 20.30 12.54
N TYR A 174 -18.54 19.30 11.67
CA TYR A 174 -17.94 18.01 12.02
C TYR A 174 -16.52 17.93 11.44
N GLY A 175 -15.52 17.95 12.33
CA GLY A 175 -14.12 17.92 11.95
C GLY A 175 -13.73 16.60 11.28
N HIS A 176 -12.78 16.69 10.34
CA HIS A 176 -12.25 15.52 9.64
C HIS A 176 -11.50 14.57 10.60
N VAL A 177 -10.88 15.10 11.67
CA VAL A 177 -10.21 14.28 12.70
C VAL A 177 -11.23 13.43 13.45
N GLU A 178 -12.34 14.01 13.89
CA GLU A 178 -13.45 13.28 14.54
C GLU A 178 -14.01 12.21 13.61
N MET A 179 -14.13 12.50 12.31
CA MET A 179 -14.56 11.51 11.31
C MET A 179 -13.62 10.31 11.22
N PHE A 180 -12.31 10.54 11.26
CA PHE A 180 -11.33 9.46 11.15
C PHE A 180 -11.29 8.59 12.42
N ILE A 181 -11.49 9.22 13.59
CA ILE A 181 -11.67 8.52 14.86
C ILE A 181 -12.94 7.65 14.83
N ASP A 182 -14.07 8.24 14.44
CA ASP A 182 -15.34 7.51 14.36
C ASP A 182 -15.27 6.39 13.30
N PHE A 183 -14.57 6.61 12.18
CA PHE A 183 -14.31 5.58 11.19
C PHE A 183 -13.48 4.41 11.77
N ALA A 184 -12.41 4.69 12.50
CA ALA A 184 -11.60 3.64 13.12
C ALA A 184 -12.39 2.83 14.16
N ASN A 185 -13.12 3.52 15.05
CA ASN A 185 -14.00 2.88 16.03
C ASN A 185 -15.06 2.00 15.35
N TRP A 186 -15.67 2.50 14.27
CA TRP A 186 -16.61 1.72 13.47
C TRP A 186 -15.95 0.49 12.84
N THR A 187 -14.71 0.57 12.33
CA THR A 187 -14.03 -0.59 11.75
C THR A 187 -13.77 -1.69 12.78
N PHE A 188 -13.37 -1.35 14.00
CA PHE A 188 -13.24 -2.32 15.08
C PHE A 188 -14.57 -3.00 15.38
N ALA A 189 -15.65 -2.22 15.54
CA ALA A 189 -16.98 -2.76 15.83
C ALA A 189 -17.54 -3.62 14.69
N LYS A 190 -17.25 -3.26 13.42
CA LYS A 190 -17.78 -3.98 12.25
C LYS A 190 -17.01 -5.26 11.95
N TYR A 191 -15.68 -5.19 11.96
CA TYR A 191 -14.82 -6.27 11.46
C TYR A 191 -14.23 -7.14 12.56
N GLY A 192 -14.17 -6.64 13.81
CA GLY A 192 -13.61 -7.38 14.93
C GLY A 192 -12.14 -7.78 14.70
N ASN A 193 -11.36 -6.91 14.05
CA ASN A 193 -9.94 -7.12 13.77
C ASN A 193 -9.14 -5.81 13.89
N LEU A 194 -7.81 -5.92 13.94
CA LEU A 194 -6.90 -4.79 14.07
C LEU A 194 -6.38 -4.25 12.72
N ASP A 195 -6.97 -4.63 11.58
CA ASP A 195 -6.44 -4.26 10.26
C ASP A 195 -6.41 -2.75 10.03
N ILE A 196 -7.28 -1.99 10.70
CA ILE A 196 -7.26 -0.52 10.65
C ILE A 196 -5.93 0.05 11.15
N LEU A 197 -5.22 -0.63 12.06
CA LEU A 197 -3.92 -0.20 12.56
C LEU A 197 -2.82 -0.26 11.48
N LEU A 198 -3.00 -1.08 10.43
CA LEU A 198 -2.08 -1.15 9.29
C LEU A 198 -2.16 0.10 8.41
N ILE A 199 -3.27 0.85 8.50
CA ILE A 199 -3.45 2.14 7.82
C ILE A 199 -3.45 3.32 8.79
N ALA A 200 -3.18 3.05 10.08
CA ALA A 200 -3.11 4.10 11.08
C ALA A 200 -2.00 5.08 10.73
N ARG A 201 -2.22 6.33 11.13
CA ARG A 201 -1.31 7.43 10.88
C ARG A 201 0.05 7.20 11.55
N GLY A 202 0.03 6.61 12.74
CA GLY A 202 1.16 6.56 13.64
C GLY A 202 1.74 7.94 13.94
N ILE A 203 2.96 7.98 14.48
CA ILE A 203 3.72 9.23 14.68
C ILE A 203 4.77 9.47 13.58
N ALA A 204 5.01 8.49 12.70
CA ALA A 204 5.90 8.62 11.54
C ALA A 204 5.29 9.43 10.38
N SER A 205 4.04 9.88 10.50
CA SER A 205 3.34 10.73 9.54
C SER A 205 3.51 12.23 9.84
N ASP A 206 3.41 13.04 8.79
CA ASP A 206 3.45 14.52 8.84
C ASP A 206 2.25 15.22 9.43
N CYS A 207 1.24 14.45 9.79
CA CYS A 207 0.01 15.05 10.22
C CYS A 207 0.23 15.87 11.49
N LYS A 208 -0.36 17.07 11.50
CA LYS A 208 -0.45 17.93 12.67
C LYS A 208 -1.81 17.81 13.38
N CYS A 209 -2.64 16.85 12.96
CA CYS A 209 -3.94 16.57 13.56
C CYS A 209 -3.78 16.10 15.00
N ALA A 210 -4.73 16.50 15.87
CA ALA A 210 -4.81 16.09 17.27
C ALA A 210 -5.51 14.73 17.46
N GLY A 211 -5.59 13.92 16.40
CA GLY A 211 -6.18 12.59 16.44
C GLY A 211 -5.23 11.56 17.04
N PRO A 212 -5.76 10.49 17.65
CA PRO A 212 -4.93 9.43 18.21
C PRO A 212 -4.01 8.76 17.19
N SER A 213 -2.82 8.34 17.62
CA SER A 213 -1.81 7.76 16.72
C SER A 213 -2.27 6.46 16.05
N TRP A 214 -3.19 5.72 16.69
CA TRP A 214 -3.78 4.48 16.20
C TRP A 214 -4.91 4.68 15.19
N THR A 215 -5.35 5.91 14.95
CA THR A 215 -6.37 6.23 13.93
C THR A 215 -5.73 6.54 12.59
N PRO A 216 -6.40 6.26 11.46
CA PRO A 216 -5.92 6.74 10.17
C PRO A 216 -5.99 8.27 10.10
N CYS A 217 -5.20 8.87 9.23
CA CYS A 217 -5.39 10.26 8.86
C CYS A 217 -5.21 10.45 7.36
N PHE A 218 -6.23 10.99 6.71
CA PHE A 218 -6.21 11.23 5.26
C PHE A 218 -5.77 12.64 4.87
N ASP A 219 -5.34 13.46 5.84
CA ASP A 219 -4.80 14.79 5.58
C ASP A 219 -3.36 14.76 5.08
N THR A 220 -2.65 13.66 5.33
CA THR A 220 -1.33 13.39 4.73
C THR A 220 -1.45 12.41 3.57
N GLU A 221 -0.42 12.32 2.75
CA GLU A 221 -0.31 11.17 1.86
C GLU A 221 -0.26 9.88 2.70
N LEU A 222 -0.97 8.85 2.24
CA LEU A 222 -0.87 7.52 2.86
C LEU A 222 0.54 6.98 2.64
N ILE A 223 1.08 6.27 3.63
CA ILE A 223 2.32 5.52 3.45
C ILE A 223 2.11 4.59 2.26
N LYS A 224 2.97 4.72 1.26
CA LYS A 224 2.97 3.84 0.09
C LYS A 224 3.46 2.48 0.57
N ASN A 225 2.76 1.40 0.20
CA ASN A 225 3.14 0.00 0.48
C ASN A 225 3.02 -0.51 1.93
N LEU A 226 1.79 -0.42 2.45
CA LEU A 226 1.41 -0.98 3.76
C LEU A 226 1.45 -2.52 3.77
N LEU A 227 1.80 -3.15 4.90
CA LEU A 227 1.74 -4.61 5.09
C LEU A 227 0.29 -5.12 5.02
N LEU A 228 -0.70 -4.23 5.06
CA LEU A 228 -2.09 -4.51 4.66
C LEU A 228 -2.19 -5.34 3.36
N VAL A 229 -1.26 -5.13 2.41
CA VAL A 229 -1.29 -5.82 1.11
C VAL A 229 -0.82 -7.27 1.17
N VAL A 230 -0.26 -7.71 2.30
CA VAL A 230 0.30 -9.04 2.54
C VAL A 230 -0.64 -9.79 3.49
N PRO A 231 -1.54 -10.64 2.96
CA PRO A 231 -2.66 -11.17 3.74
C PRO A 231 -2.27 -12.34 4.65
N HIS A 232 -1.15 -13.03 4.39
CA HIS A 232 -0.80 -14.30 5.02
C HIS A 232 -0.06 -14.17 6.36
N PHE A 233 0.22 -12.96 6.82
CA PHE A 233 0.80 -12.76 8.15
C PHE A 233 -0.21 -12.95 9.27
N ASP A 234 0.28 -13.55 10.34
CA ASP A 234 -0.47 -13.83 11.55
C ASP A 234 0.48 -13.81 12.75
N ALA A 235 1.04 -12.64 13.04
CA ALA A 235 2.04 -12.46 14.09
C ALA A 235 1.52 -12.81 15.50
N SER A 236 0.22 -12.65 15.74
CA SER A 236 -0.40 -12.92 17.05
C SER A 236 -0.98 -14.32 17.20
N GLY A 237 -1.33 -15.01 16.10
CA GLY A 237 -1.92 -16.36 16.12
C GLY A 237 -3.25 -16.47 16.87
N THR A 238 -3.87 -15.34 17.24
CA THR A 238 -4.99 -15.26 18.18
C THR A 238 -5.96 -14.17 17.74
N GLY A 239 -7.24 -14.29 18.13
CA GLY A 239 -8.24 -13.25 17.86
C GLY A 239 -8.05 -12.02 18.77
N PRO A 240 -8.48 -10.82 18.32
CA PRO A 240 -8.28 -9.60 19.09
C PRO A 240 -9.11 -9.57 20.37
N ASP A 241 -8.51 -9.01 21.42
CA ASP A 241 -9.18 -8.62 22.65
C ASP A 241 -9.03 -7.10 22.80
N VAL A 242 -10.09 -6.37 22.46
CA VAL A 242 -10.08 -4.92 22.25
C VAL A 242 -11.23 -4.27 22.99
N GLU A 243 -10.90 -3.25 23.78
CA GLU A 243 -11.84 -2.36 24.45
C GLU A 243 -11.54 -0.91 24.03
N ILE A 244 -12.59 -0.13 23.74
CA ILE A 244 -12.46 1.28 23.33
C ILE A 244 -12.94 2.16 24.48
N HIS A 245 -12.06 3.02 24.99
CA HIS A 245 -12.37 3.97 26.05
C HIS A 245 -12.44 5.41 25.50
N ASP A 246 -13.55 6.10 25.78
CA ASP A 246 -13.82 7.50 25.41
C ASP A 246 -13.49 7.88 23.94
N LYS A 247 -13.67 6.93 23.00
CA LYS A 247 -13.40 7.00 21.56
C LYS A 247 -11.94 7.27 21.14
N LYS A 248 -11.08 7.76 22.03
CA LYS A 248 -9.70 8.21 21.72
C LYS A 248 -8.63 7.31 22.32
N GLU A 249 -8.99 6.48 23.28
CA GLU A 249 -8.07 5.50 23.88
C GLU A 249 -8.45 4.10 23.41
N LEU A 250 -7.48 3.42 22.81
CA LEU A 250 -7.64 2.04 22.37
C LEU A 250 -6.91 1.13 23.36
N CYS A 251 -7.67 0.36 24.13
CA CYS A 251 -7.14 -0.65 25.04
C CYS A 251 -7.10 -1.99 24.30
N VAL A 252 -5.91 -2.58 24.21
CA VAL A 252 -5.69 -3.83 23.50
C VAL A 252 -4.69 -4.68 24.26
N VAL A 253 -4.94 -5.99 24.35
CA VAL A 253 -3.98 -6.93 24.94
C VAL A 253 -2.81 -7.13 23.97
N GLY A 254 -1.57 -7.07 24.46
CA GLY A 254 -0.40 -7.34 23.63
C GLY A 254 0.82 -7.73 24.45
N ALA A 255 1.90 -8.11 23.77
CA ALA A 255 3.16 -8.51 24.39
C ALA A 255 4.33 -7.77 23.75
N PHE A 256 5.19 -7.18 24.57
CA PHE A 256 6.46 -6.62 24.09
C PHE A 256 7.50 -7.72 24.00
N VAL A 257 8.11 -7.87 22.81
CA VAL A 257 8.95 -9.03 22.48
C VAL A 257 10.38 -8.64 22.12
N ASP A 258 10.62 -7.39 21.73
CA ASP A 258 11.94 -6.88 21.40
C ASP A 258 11.94 -5.34 21.40
N THR A 259 13.08 -4.71 21.15
CA THR A 259 13.24 -3.25 21.07
C THR A 259 14.15 -2.89 19.90
N ILE A 260 13.86 -1.80 19.20
CA ILE A 260 14.75 -1.24 18.18
C ILE A 260 16.04 -0.76 18.85
N ASP A 261 17.18 -1.26 18.41
CA ASP A 261 18.50 -0.88 18.91
C ASP A 261 19.14 0.15 17.98
N VAL A 262 19.35 -0.24 16.71
CA VAL A 262 20.02 0.59 15.69
C VAL A 262 19.10 0.82 14.50
N VAL A 263 19.08 2.05 13.99
CA VAL A 263 18.29 2.45 12.81
C VAL A 263 19.24 2.93 11.72
N ASN A 264 19.18 2.33 10.53
CA ASN A 264 19.94 2.81 9.37
C ASN A 264 19.22 4.01 8.73
N ARG A 265 19.61 5.22 9.11
CA ARG A 265 18.96 6.47 8.65
C ARG A 265 19.39 6.91 7.26
N ASP A 266 20.56 6.45 6.82
CA ASP A 266 21.13 6.80 5.51
C ASP A 266 20.56 5.93 4.39
N TYR A 267 19.66 4.99 4.73
CA TYR A 267 18.97 4.15 3.76
C TYR A 267 17.98 4.98 2.91
N GLU A 268 18.31 5.12 1.64
CA GLU A 268 17.42 5.64 0.60
C GLU A 268 16.89 4.49 -0.25
N ASP A 269 15.58 4.44 -0.46
CA ASP A 269 14.94 3.49 -1.37
C ASP A 269 15.12 3.93 -2.83
N SER A 270 15.37 2.96 -3.72
CA SER A 270 15.57 3.23 -5.15
C SER A 270 15.03 2.11 -6.03
N TYR A 271 14.55 2.49 -7.21
CA TYR A 271 14.14 1.56 -8.27
C TYR A 271 15.22 1.36 -9.33
N ASP A 272 16.36 2.04 -9.21
CA ASP A 272 17.44 1.95 -10.19
C ASP A 272 18.33 0.73 -9.93
N VAL A 273 18.16 -0.27 -10.79
CA VAL A 273 18.97 -1.50 -10.91
C VAL A 273 20.47 -1.25 -10.77
N ASN A 274 20.98 -0.12 -11.27
CA ASN A 274 22.41 0.16 -11.27
C ASN A 274 22.96 0.46 -9.86
N ILE A 275 22.11 0.94 -8.94
CA ILE A 275 22.50 1.23 -7.56
C ILE A 275 21.94 0.22 -6.55
N LEU A 276 20.94 -0.58 -6.94
CA LEU A 276 20.35 -1.60 -6.07
C LEU A 276 21.38 -2.61 -5.54
N HIS A 277 22.36 -3.01 -6.34
CA HIS A 277 23.42 -3.92 -5.89
C HIS A 277 24.27 -3.29 -4.77
N GLN A 278 24.66 -2.03 -4.96
CA GLN A 278 25.43 -1.27 -3.97
C GLN A 278 24.64 -1.08 -2.67
N MET A 279 23.36 -0.71 -2.77
CA MET A 279 22.47 -0.58 -1.61
C MET A 279 22.31 -1.90 -0.84
N ALA A 280 22.24 -3.03 -1.55
CA ALA A 280 22.12 -4.34 -0.93
C ALA A 280 23.41 -4.73 -0.18
N LEU A 281 24.58 -4.38 -0.71
CA LEU A 281 25.87 -4.55 -0.02
C LEU A 281 25.99 -3.65 1.21
N GLU A 282 25.52 -2.41 1.14
CA GLU A 282 25.48 -1.48 2.29
C GLU A 282 24.54 -1.98 3.39
N LEU A 283 23.39 -2.53 3.01
CA LEU A 283 22.48 -3.19 3.93
C LEU A 283 23.14 -4.43 4.59
N ALA A 284 23.86 -5.25 3.82
CA ALA A 284 24.61 -6.38 4.35
C ALA A 284 25.70 -5.94 5.34
N ALA A 285 26.43 -4.86 5.03
CA ALA A 285 27.41 -4.29 5.93
C ALA A 285 26.77 -3.76 7.23
N PHE A 286 25.67 -3.02 7.13
CA PHE A 286 24.88 -2.56 8.27
C PHE A 286 24.41 -3.73 9.15
N ALA A 287 24.00 -4.82 8.52
CA ALA A 287 23.56 -6.05 9.17
C ALA A 287 24.70 -6.88 9.79
N GLY A 288 25.96 -6.49 9.63
CA GLY A 288 27.12 -7.28 10.07
C GLY A 288 27.33 -8.56 9.24
N CYS A 289 27.00 -8.51 7.95
CA CYS A 289 27.08 -9.62 6.99
C CYS A 289 27.97 -9.27 5.78
N SER A 290 29.00 -8.45 5.97
CA SER A 290 29.89 -7.97 4.88
C SER A 290 30.67 -9.08 4.18
N ASP A 291 30.85 -10.23 4.81
CA ASP A 291 31.52 -11.41 4.26
C ASP A 291 30.60 -12.26 3.36
N LEU A 292 29.31 -11.91 3.28
CA LEU A 292 28.29 -12.59 2.48
C LEU A 292 28.22 -14.09 2.75
N SER A 293 28.34 -14.47 4.02
CA SER A 293 28.44 -15.87 4.44
C SER A 293 27.74 -16.17 5.78
N GLY A 294 27.46 -17.45 6.02
CA GLY A 294 26.88 -17.94 7.26
C GLY A 294 25.37 -17.74 7.42
N ASP A 295 24.85 -18.22 8.55
CA ASP A 295 23.39 -18.31 8.78
C ASP A 295 22.73 -16.94 8.91
N ARG A 296 23.41 -15.97 9.52
CA ARG A 296 22.92 -14.58 9.67
C ARG A 296 22.72 -13.92 8.32
N TYR A 297 23.66 -14.12 7.40
CA TYR A 297 23.56 -13.62 6.04
C TYR A 297 22.43 -14.32 5.26
N ARG A 298 22.28 -15.65 5.33
CA ARG A 298 21.14 -16.35 4.69
C ARG A 298 19.79 -15.82 5.17
N LYS A 299 19.72 -15.53 6.46
CA LYS A 299 18.59 -14.89 7.14
C LYS A 299 18.30 -13.47 6.61
N LEU A 300 19.35 -12.67 6.37
CA LEU A 300 19.22 -11.36 5.71
C LEU A 300 18.69 -11.52 4.28
N CYS A 301 19.21 -12.49 3.53
CA CYS A 301 18.74 -12.76 2.18
C CYS A 301 17.24 -13.09 2.16
N ALA A 302 16.76 -13.94 3.07
CA ALA A 302 15.32 -14.23 3.19
C ALA A 302 14.49 -12.97 3.54
N ALA A 303 14.98 -12.17 4.49
CA ALA A 303 14.37 -10.92 4.93
C ALA A 303 14.25 -9.87 3.82
N TRP A 304 15.18 -9.88 2.85
CA TRP A 304 15.23 -8.86 1.82
C TRP A 304 14.14 -9.01 0.76
N ILE A 305 13.61 -10.22 0.57
CA ILE A 305 12.78 -10.51 -0.62
C ILE A 305 11.44 -11.18 -0.34
N LEU A 306 11.25 -11.99 0.72
CA LEU A 306 10.28 -13.09 0.54
C LEU A 306 9.53 -13.67 1.74
N GLU A 307 9.53 -13.05 2.91
CA GLU A 307 8.40 -13.30 3.83
C GLU A 307 7.09 -12.64 3.32
N LEU A 308 7.12 -11.92 2.21
CA LEU A 308 6.13 -10.90 1.83
C LEU A 308 5.55 -11.07 0.41
N ASP A 309 5.92 -12.15 -0.29
CA ASP A 309 5.28 -12.51 -1.56
C ASP A 309 3.83 -12.94 -1.31
N LYS A 310 2.89 -12.44 -2.09
CA LYS A 310 1.46 -12.78 -1.93
C LYS A 310 1.14 -14.21 -2.38
N GLU A 311 2.00 -14.80 -3.21
CA GLU A 311 1.84 -16.17 -3.69
C GLU A 311 2.64 -17.19 -2.86
N LYS A 312 3.66 -16.73 -2.13
CA LYS A 312 4.53 -17.58 -1.31
C LYS A 312 4.60 -17.04 0.11
N GLU A 313 4.06 -17.81 1.04
CA GLU A 313 3.97 -17.41 2.45
C GLU A 313 5.34 -17.24 3.14
N LYS A 314 6.41 -17.86 2.60
CA LYS A 314 7.78 -17.82 3.11
C LYS A 314 8.82 -17.87 1.99
N ALA A 315 10.04 -17.41 2.28
CA ALA A 315 11.17 -17.51 1.37
C ALA A 315 11.59 -18.97 1.14
N THR A 316 11.64 -19.39 -0.12
CA THR A 316 12.18 -20.70 -0.50
C THR A 316 13.70 -20.64 -0.64
N GLU A 317 14.34 -21.81 -0.56
CA GLU A 317 15.80 -21.92 -0.71
C GLU A 317 16.29 -21.37 -2.05
N ASP A 318 15.56 -21.65 -3.14
CA ASP A 318 15.86 -21.13 -4.47
C ASP A 318 15.91 -19.61 -4.50
N ASN A 319 14.96 -18.96 -3.83
CA ASN A 319 14.90 -17.51 -3.82
C ASN A 319 16.00 -16.88 -2.96
N ILE A 320 16.32 -17.49 -1.82
CA ILE A 320 17.47 -17.09 -0.99
C ILE A 320 18.76 -17.19 -1.83
N ASN A 321 18.89 -18.24 -2.65
CA ASN A 321 20.03 -18.43 -3.53
C ASN A 321 20.08 -17.41 -4.68
N ASP A 322 18.94 -16.94 -5.18
CA ASP A 322 18.90 -15.86 -6.17
C ASP A 322 19.38 -14.53 -5.59
N VAL A 323 19.00 -14.20 -4.35
CA VAL A 323 19.57 -13.04 -3.64
C VAL A 323 21.05 -13.20 -3.40
N ASP A 324 21.48 -14.39 -2.97
CA ASP A 324 22.88 -14.66 -2.70
C ASP A 324 23.74 -14.40 -3.95
N LYS A 325 23.32 -14.93 -5.10
CA LYS A 325 23.95 -14.66 -6.39
C LYS A 325 23.96 -13.18 -6.70
N PHE A 326 22.84 -12.48 -6.52
CA PHE A 326 22.76 -11.05 -6.76
C PHE A 326 23.76 -10.25 -5.90
N LEU A 327 23.83 -10.53 -4.59
CA LEU A 327 24.74 -9.86 -3.66
C LEU A 327 26.22 -10.17 -3.96
N LYS A 328 26.52 -11.36 -4.50
CA LYS A 328 27.87 -11.74 -4.94
C LYS A 328 28.25 -11.24 -6.34
N GLY A 329 27.33 -10.57 -7.04
CA GLY A 329 27.55 -10.10 -8.41
C GLY A 329 27.52 -11.23 -9.46
N GLU A 330 26.94 -12.38 -9.11
CA GLU A 330 26.75 -13.50 -10.00
C GLU A 330 25.49 -13.32 -10.89
N PRO A 331 25.46 -13.88 -12.11
CA PRO A 331 24.30 -13.79 -12.98
C PRO A 331 23.04 -14.39 -12.32
N THR A 332 21.99 -13.57 -12.20
CA THR A 332 20.68 -13.97 -11.66
C THR A 332 19.68 -14.19 -12.80
N VAL A 333 18.93 -15.29 -12.75
CA VAL A 333 18.01 -15.68 -13.83
C VAL A 333 16.80 -14.75 -13.93
N ASP A 334 16.35 -14.19 -12.79
CA ASP A 334 15.13 -13.39 -12.70
C ASP A 334 15.31 -12.13 -11.82
N LEU A 335 16.32 -11.33 -12.17
CA LEU A 335 16.64 -10.09 -11.46
C LEU A 335 15.44 -9.12 -11.41
N GLN A 336 14.59 -9.11 -12.44
CA GLN A 336 13.44 -8.21 -12.49
C GLN A 336 12.37 -8.56 -11.45
N ASN A 337 12.00 -9.84 -11.31
CA ASN A 337 11.05 -10.23 -10.27
C ASN A 337 11.65 -10.05 -8.89
N LEU A 338 12.95 -10.34 -8.71
CA LEU A 338 13.64 -10.12 -7.44
C LEU A 338 13.50 -8.67 -6.94
N ILE A 339 13.80 -7.72 -7.83
CA ILE A 339 13.74 -6.29 -7.54
C ILE A 339 12.31 -5.83 -7.31
N LYS A 340 11.37 -6.33 -8.12
CA LYS A 340 9.96 -6.02 -7.94
C LYS A 340 9.47 -6.46 -6.57
N THR A 341 9.80 -7.67 -6.13
CA THR A 341 9.36 -8.20 -4.83
C THR A 341 10.00 -7.45 -3.66
N ALA A 342 11.29 -7.14 -3.73
CA ALA A 342 11.97 -6.32 -2.70
C ALA A 342 11.37 -4.90 -2.60
N ASN A 343 11.13 -4.23 -3.74
CA ASN A 343 10.69 -2.83 -3.76
C ASN A 343 9.21 -2.64 -3.43
N LEU A 344 8.39 -3.69 -3.47
CA LEU A 344 6.95 -3.58 -3.23
C LEU A 344 6.61 -3.15 -1.80
N TRP A 345 7.52 -3.19 -0.83
CA TRP A 345 7.21 -2.96 0.59
C TRP A 345 8.32 -2.24 1.39
N GLN A 346 9.57 -2.20 0.89
CA GLN A 346 10.69 -1.51 1.54
C GLN A 346 10.60 0.03 1.44
N VAL A 347 9.92 0.52 0.41
CA VAL A 347 9.70 1.96 0.19
C VAL A 347 8.94 2.56 1.37
N GLY A 348 9.47 3.64 1.93
CA GLY A 348 8.92 4.26 3.14
C GLY A 348 9.26 3.53 4.44
N ARG A 349 10.26 2.65 4.44
CA ARG A 349 10.78 1.98 5.65
C ARG A 349 12.28 2.19 5.84
N LEU A 350 12.73 2.02 7.08
CA LEU A 350 14.13 2.01 7.48
C LEU A 350 14.54 0.60 7.93
N PRO A 351 15.70 0.08 7.48
CA PRO A 351 16.26 -1.12 8.05
C PRO A 351 16.76 -0.85 9.46
N CYS A 352 16.46 -1.77 10.38
CA CYS A 352 16.78 -1.66 11.78
C CYS A 352 17.36 -2.99 12.31
N LEU A 353 18.19 -2.87 13.35
CA LEU A 353 18.60 -3.98 14.20
C LEU A 353 17.90 -3.84 15.55
N THR A 354 17.55 -4.98 16.12
CA THR A 354 16.86 -5.06 17.41
C THR A 354 17.81 -5.55 18.50
N THR A 355 17.44 -5.33 19.76
CA THR A 355 18.21 -5.82 20.92
C THR A 355 18.30 -7.35 20.97
N GLY A 356 17.31 -8.05 20.41
CA GLY A 356 17.31 -9.50 20.22
C GLY A 356 18.04 -9.99 18.98
N ASP A 357 18.85 -9.14 18.34
CA ASP A 357 19.67 -9.46 17.17
C ASP A 357 18.87 -9.91 15.93
N ARG A 358 17.68 -9.33 15.76
CA ARG A 358 16.79 -9.53 14.60
C ARG A 358 16.88 -8.37 13.63
N PHE A 359 16.68 -8.67 12.34
CA PHE A 359 16.41 -7.67 11.32
C PHE A 359 14.97 -7.16 11.40
N ALA A 360 14.77 -5.85 11.23
CA ALA A 360 13.45 -5.26 11.17
C ALA A 360 13.36 -4.18 10.07
N TRP A 361 12.16 -4.02 9.51
CA TRP A 361 11.83 -2.93 8.60
C TRP A 361 10.70 -2.10 9.19
N ALA A 362 11.02 -0.86 9.54
CA ALA A 362 10.18 -0.02 10.36
C ALA A 362 9.78 1.28 9.65
N PRO A 363 8.68 1.94 10.05
CA PRO A 363 8.20 3.15 9.38
C PRO A 363 9.25 4.27 9.30
N LYS A 364 9.43 4.81 8.10
CA LYS A 364 10.27 5.98 7.81
C LYS A 364 9.40 7.25 7.84
N HIS A 365 9.85 8.27 8.55
CA HIS A 365 9.33 9.63 8.38
C HIS A 365 10.05 10.28 7.18
N TRP A 366 9.36 11.09 6.36
CA TRP A 366 9.97 11.69 5.16
C TRP A 366 11.23 12.52 5.50
N ASP A 367 11.19 13.25 6.61
CA ASP A 367 12.36 13.92 7.17
C ASP A 367 13.03 13.01 8.20
N THR A 368 14.12 12.36 7.78
CA THR A 368 14.89 11.42 8.59
C THR A 368 15.66 12.09 9.74
N ASN A 369 15.77 13.42 9.71
CA ASN A 369 16.40 14.21 10.78
C ASN A 369 15.47 14.44 11.98
N ILE A 370 14.15 14.24 11.83
CA ILE A 370 13.18 14.39 12.92
C ILE A 370 13.08 13.07 13.69
N LEU A 371 14.00 12.91 14.65
CA LEU A 371 14.14 11.70 15.49
C LEU A 371 12.85 11.33 16.24
N ASP A 372 12.05 12.32 16.60
CA ASP A 372 10.86 12.13 17.43
C ASP A 372 9.60 11.74 16.64
N ARG A 373 9.66 11.69 15.31
CA ARG A 373 8.51 11.32 14.48
C ARG A 373 8.68 9.97 13.80
N GLY A 374 9.86 9.69 13.23
CA GLY A 374 10.15 8.37 12.64
C GLY A 374 10.52 7.30 13.68
N THR A 375 10.88 6.13 13.18
CA THR A 375 11.50 5.06 13.98
C THR A 375 12.78 5.54 14.66
N ARG A 376 12.99 5.17 15.92
CA ARG A 376 14.22 5.43 16.68
C ARG A 376 14.58 4.28 17.63
N SER A 377 15.82 4.31 18.11
CA SER A 377 16.29 3.42 19.17
C SER A 377 15.42 3.56 20.42
N GLY A 378 15.05 2.45 21.04
CA GLY A 378 14.15 2.38 22.20
C GLY A 378 12.66 2.27 21.85
N ASP A 379 12.27 2.39 20.59
CA ASP A 379 10.90 2.02 20.18
C ASP A 379 10.69 0.52 20.40
N ARG A 380 9.58 0.15 21.05
CA ARG A 380 9.34 -1.23 21.49
C ARG A 380 8.55 -1.99 20.43
N ILE A 381 8.98 -3.22 20.14
CA ILE A 381 8.27 -4.13 19.24
C ILE A 381 7.20 -4.86 20.06
N CYS A 382 5.95 -4.72 19.62
CA CYS A 382 4.80 -5.30 20.29
C CYS A 382 3.99 -6.18 19.34
N ILE A 383 3.62 -7.36 19.83
CA ILE A 383 2.60 -8.22 19.21
C ILE A 383 1.27 -7.91 19.87
N LEU A 384 0.39 -7.19 19.17
CA LEU A 384 -0.97 -6.95 19.61
C LEU A 384 -1.83 -8.18 19.31
N GLN A 385 -2.66 -8.60 20.27
CA GLN A 385 -3.55 -9.74 20.09
C GLN A 385 -4.55 -9.45 18.97
N GLY A 386 -4.71 -10.36 18.00
CA GLY A 386 -5.47 -10.10 16.77
C GLY A 386 -4.77 -9.23 15.74
N GLY A 387 -3.53 -8.81 16.00
CA GLY A 387 -2.67 -8.14 15.07
C GLY A 387 -2.05 -9.13 14.08
N ARG A 388 -2.08 -8.79 12.80
CA ARG A 388 -1.45 -9.61 11.74
C ARG A 388 0.06 -9.43 11.69
N VAL A 389 0.58 -8.29 12.16
CA VAL A 389 2.00 -7.94 12.09
C VAL A 389 2.47 -7.39 13.44
N PRO A 390 3.79 -7.36 13.69
CA PRO A 390 4.36 -6.59 14.80
C PRO A 390 4.12 -5.08 14.61
N TYR A 391 3.95 -4.38 15.73
CA TYR A 391 3.80 -2.92 15.77
C TYR A 391 4.91 -2.28 16.60
N LEU A 392 5.40 -1.13 16.15
CA LEU A 392 6.29 -0.30 16.94
C LEU A 392 5.48 0.66 17.81
N LEU A 393 5.68 0.58 19.12
CA LEU A 393 5.05 1.43 20.11
C LEU A 393 6.09 2.23 20.88
N ARG A 394 5.80 3.52 21.10
CA ARG A 394 6.66 4.41 21.86
C ARG A 394 6.03 4.76 23.21
N PRO A 395 6.67 4.41 24.34
CA PRO A 395 6.13 4.69 25.67
C PRO A 395 6.06 6.20 25.94
N GLN A 396 4.99 6.61 26.62
CA GLN A 396 4.77 7.96 27.14
C GLN A 396 5.04 8.03 28.65
N THR A 397 5.10 9.24 29.22
CA THR A 397 5.40 9.44 30.64
C THR A 397 4.26 9.03 31.58
N ASP A 398 3.04 8.93 31.07
CA ASP A 398 1.81 8.59 31.81
C ASP A 398 1.46 7.09 31.76
N GLY A 399 2.33 6.26 31.16
CA GLY A 399 2.11 4.82 30.99
C GLY A 399 1.31 4.43 29.75
N THR A 400 0.87 5.40 28.94
CA THR A 400 0.27 5.15 27.62
C THR A 400 1.34 4.96 26.54
N TYR A 401 0.91 4.60 25.34
CA TYR A 401 1.77 4.40 24.19
C TYR A 401 1.23 5.13 22.97
N VAL A 402 2.13 5.65 22.15
CA VAL A 402 1.79 6.08 20.79
C VAL A 402 2.25 5.03 19.79
N LEU A 403 1.43 4.77 18.79
CA LEU A 403 1.76 3.93 17.65
C LEU A 403 2.76 4.67 16.76
N VAL A 404 3.93 4.08 16.52
CA VAL A 404 4.86 4.54 15.49
C VAL A 404 4.40 4.05 14.12
N GLY A 405 4.02 2.77 14.04
CA GLY A 405 3.39 2.14 12.88
C GLY A 405 3.67 0.63 12.83
N GLU A 406 3.17 -0.02 11.79
CA GLU A 406 3.44 -1.44 11.50
C GLU A 406 4.90 -1.68 11.09
N CYS A 407 5.49 -2.79 11.54
CA CYS A 407 6.82 -3.20 11.14
C CYS A 407 6.86 -4.67 10.72
N TRP A 408 7.82 -5.00 9.86
CA TRP A 408 8.21 -6.38 9.64
C TRP A 408 9.39 -6.68 10.56
N VAL A 409 9.35 -7.82 11.25
CA VAL A 409 10.46 -8.26 12.11
C VAL A 409 10.74 -9.73 11.85
N GLN A 410 12.01 -10.01 11.60
CA GLN A 410 12.47 -11.34 11.26
C GLN A 410 12.05 -12.39 12.30
N GLY A 411 11.33 -13.42 11.81
CA GLY A 411 10.89 -14.55 12.61
C GLY A 411 9.93 -14.16 13.73
N LEU A 412 9.07 -13.17 13.48
CA LEU A 412 7.94 -12.79 14.34
C LEU A 412 6.63 -12.55 13.54
N MET A 413 6.57 -12.96 12.27
CA MET A 413 5.46 -12.64 11.38
C MET A 413 4.36 -13.72 11.33
N HIS A 414 4.60 -14.90 11.91
CA HIS A 414 3.73 -16.08 11.85
C HIS A 414 3.55 -16.76 13.21
N GLY A 415 3.45 -15.96 14.29
CA GLY A 415 3.16 -16.47 15.63
C GLY A 415 4.38 -16.98 16.41
N GLU A 416 5.59 -16.90 15.85
CA GLU A 416 6.81 -17.37 16.52
C GLU A 416 7.09 -16.66 17.85
N ALA A 417 6.55 -15.45 18.02
CA ALA A 417 6.64 -14.68 19.24
C ALA A 417 6.06 -15.41 20.47
N LEU A 418 5.01 -16.23 20.28
CA LEU A 418 4.31 -16.95 21.35
C LEU A 418 5.21 -17.97 22.06
N GLU A 419 6.23 -18.48 21.36
CA GLU A 419 7.17 -19.48 21.84
C GLU A 419 8.41 -18.85 22.50
N LEU A 420 8.49 -17.52 22.56
CA LEU A 420 9.65 -16.84 23.16
C LEU A 420 9.68 -17.01 24.68
N PRO A 421 10.86 -17.27 25.26
CA PRO A 421 11.02 -17.28 26.71
C PRO A 421 10.58 -15.94 27.32
N GLY A 422 9.67 -16.01 28.29
CA GLY A 422 9.16 -14.81 28.97
C GLY A 422 8.08 -14.05 28.21
N TYR A 423 7.50 -14.63 27.14
CA TYR A 423 6.32 -14.05 26.50
C TYR A 423 5.21 -13.86 27.54
N LYS A 424 4.81 -12.61 27.73
CA LYS A 424 3.77 -12.22 28.68
C LYS A 424 2.95 -11.10 28.08
N THR A 425 1.64 -11.26 28.15
CA THR A 425 0.70 -10.24 27.70
C THR A 425 0.41 -9.23 28.82
N GLU A 426 0.13 -8.01 28.41
CA GLU A 426 -0.36 -6.91 29.25
C GLU A 426 -1.36 -6.04 28.46
N THR A 427 -2.16 -5.25 29.18
CA THR A 427 -3.04 -4.27 28.56
C THR A 427 -2.23 -3.07 28.09
N ILE A 428 -2.38 -2.74 26.82
CA ILE A 428 -1.70 -1.61 26.17
C ILE A 428 -2.76 -0.57 25.84
N VAL A 429 -2.51 0.66 26.29
CA VAL A 429 -3.37 1.82 26.00
C VAL A 429 -2.70 2.66 24.93
N LEU A 430 -3.28 2.65 23.72
CA LEU A 430 -2.84 3.47 22.60
C LEU A 430 -3.59 4.80 22.58
N VAL A 431 -2.85 5.89 22.41
CA VAL A 431 -3.37 7.28 22.38
C VAL A 431 -3.00 8.07 21.15
#